data_AF-A0A167FTT6-F1
#
_entry.id   AF-A0A167FTT6-F1
#
_cell.length_a   1.000
_cell.length_b   1.000
_cell.length_c   1.000
_cell.angle_alpha   90.00
_cell.angle_beta   90.00
_cell.angle_gamma   90.00
#
_symmetry.space_group_name_H-M   'P 1'
#
loop_
_entity.id
_entity.type
_entity.pdbx_description
1 polymer ?
#
loop_
_entity_poly.entity_id
_entity_poly.type
_entity_poly.pdbx_seq_one_letter_code
_entity_poly.pdbx_strand_id
1 'polypeptide(L)'
;MLFINPGGPGGSGTAAVVSSGPVLNKILKGRYDILSWDPRGVNMTTPPLECYPTEYDEYMSELLSSHVGLPFQARGEGGDDAELALLKKVDAYYRSAFVVRDMVRILEAIGEDERGLQYWGFSYGTILGATFSAMFPDKVHRVLLDGVSSARLYTTDMFDWGRSGMDDTNKVWTGFLSSCAKAGPDRCTLAKGNDTESSIRQRFDKMVDSLIEQPVRI
;
A
#
# COMPACT_ATOMS: atom_id res chain seq x y z
N MET A 1 -16.24 -15.92 10.16
CA MET A 1 -15.50 -14.65 10.07
C MET A 1 -14.85 -14.47 8.68
N LEU A 2 -14.80 -13.25 8.12
CA LEU A 2 -13.97 -12.89 6.95
C LEU A 2 -12.87 -11.94 7.41
N PHE A 3 -11.61 -12.35 7.23
CA PHE A 3 -10.44 -11.54 7.53
C PHE A 3 -10.16 -10.62 6.35
N ILE A 4 -9.83 -9.37 6.63
CA ILE A 4 -9.32 -8.43 5.64
C ILE A 4 -7.97 -7.86 6.08
N ASN A 5 -7.16 -7.42 5.11
CA ASN A 5 -6.00 -6.58 5.40
C ASN A 5 -5.81 -5.58 4.25
N PRO A 6 -5.67 -4.27 4.54
CA PRO A 6 -5.64 -3.23 3.51
C PRO A 6 -4.30 -3.14 2.75
N GLY A 7 -3.24 -3.78 3.24
CA GLY A 7 -1.91 -3.67 2.68
C GLY A 7 -1.09 -2.51 3.27
N GLY A 8 -0.37 -1.80 2.41
CA GLY A 8 0.72 -0.89 2.78
C GLY A 8 2.06 -1.45 2.30
N PRO A 9 2.89 -2.11 3.14
CA PRO A 9 2.72 -2.45 4.57
C PRO A 9 2.61 -1.23 5.49
N GLY A 10 2.22 -1.44 6.76
CA GLY A 10 2.00 -0.34 7.73
C GLY A 10 0.57 0.19 7.77
N GLY A 11 -0.32 -0.25 6.88
CA GLY A 11 -1.73 0.14 6.90
C GLY A 11 -2.47 -0.46 8.10
N SER A 12 -3.22 0.38 8.82
CA SER A 12 -4.07 -0.08 9.93
C SER A 12 -5.30 -0.84 9.41
N GLY A 13 -5.40 -2.10 9.81
CA GLY A 13 -6.56 -2.92 9.52
C GLY A 13 -7.80 -2.50 10.32
N THR A 14 -7.62 -2.06 11.56
CA THR A 14 -8.73 -1.56 12.40
C THR A 14 -9.35 -0.31 11.77
N ALA A 15 -8.54 0.65 11.35
CA ALA A 15 -8.98 1.85 10.63
C ALA A 15 -9.62 1.49 9.27
N ALA A 16 -9.11 0.48 8.58
CA ALA A 16 -9.69 0.01 7.31
C ALA A 16 -11.11 -0.55 7.51
N VAL A 17 -11.38 -1.30 8.59
CA VAL A 17 -12.75 -1.77 8.88
C VAL A 17 -13.68 -0.60 9.21
N VAL A 18 -13.22 0.39 9.98
CA VAL A 18 -14.03 1.58 10.31
C VAL A 18 -14.39 2.37 9.04
N SER A 19 -13.43 2.59 8.15
CA SER A 19 -13.62 3.40 6.94
C SER A 19 -14.34 2.64 5.81
N SER A 20 -13.91 1.40 5.53
CA SER A 20 -14.35 0.61 4.37
C SER A 20 -15.40 -0.45 4.70
N GLY A 21 -15.63 -0.74 5.98
CA GLY A 21 -16.62 -1.71 6.46
C GLY A 21 -18.02 -1.54 5.86
N PRO A 22 -18.59 -0.33 5.77
CA PRO A 22 -19.90 -0.12 5.14
C PRO A 22 -19.93 -0.52 3.66
N VAL A 23 -18.86 -0.26 2.91
CA VAL A 23 -18.75 -0.63 1.49
C VAL A 23 -18.57 -2.13 1.35
N LEU A 24 -17.69 -2.73 2.15
CA LEU A 24 -17.45 -4.18 2.17
C LEU A 24 -18.73 -4.94 2.54
N ASN A 25 -19.48 -4.45 3.54
CA ASN A 25 -20.74 -5.07 3.96
C ASN A 25 -21.79 -5.08 2.82
N LYS A 26 -21.85 -4.02 2.01
CA LYS A 26 -22.71 -3.96 0.82
C LYS A 26 -22.29 -5.00 -0.22
N ILE A 27 -20.99 -5.11 -0.52
CA ILE A 27 -20.44 -6.10 -1.46
C ILE A 27 -20.74 -7.53 -0.99
N LEU A 28 -20.56 -7.78 0.31
CA LEU A 28 -20.73 -9.08 0.94
C LEU A 28 -22.19 -9.44 1.21
N LYS A 29 -23.09 -8.45 1.10
CA LYS A 29 -24.53 -8.55 1.35
C LYS A 29 -24.86 -8.95 2.79
N GLY A 30 -24.11 -8.48 3.78
CA GLY A 30 -24.37 -8.79 5.18
C GLY A 30 -24.13 -10.24 5.59
N ARG A 31 -23.43 -11.03 4.77
CA ARG A 31 -23.27 -12.49 5.00
C ARG A 31 -22.06 -12.87 5.86
N TYR A 32 -21.19 -11.92 6.18
CA TYR A 32 -19.95 -12.17 6.88
C TYR A 32 -19.75 -11.13 7.96
N ASP A 33 -19.33 -11.58 9.15
CA ASP A 33 -18.63 -10.73 10.11
C ASP A 33 -17.25 -10.41 9.56
N ILE A 34 -16.90 -9.12 9.51
CA ILE A 34 -15.64 -8.62 8.97
C ILE A 34 -14.68 -8.40 10.13
N LEU A 35 -13.53 -9.06 10.08
CA LEU A 35 -12.45 -8.90 11.05
C LEU A 35 -11.21 -8.35 10.34
N SER A 36 -10.55 -7.42 10.98
CA SER A 36 -9.20 -7.00 10.64
C SER A 36 -8.43 -6.75 11.93
N TRP A 37 -7.11 -6.69 11.82
CA TRP A 37 -6.22 -6.38 12.92
C TRP A 37 -5.13 -5.44 12.43
N ASP A 38 -4.46 -4.78 13.36
CA ASP A 38 -3.24 -4.06 13.07
C ASP A 38 -2.07 -5.05 13.24
N PRO A 39 -1.26 -5.32 12.20
CA PRO A 39 -0.10 -6.20 12.33
C PRO A 39 0.86 -5.74 13.43
N ARG A 40 1.74 -6.63 13.90
CA ARG A 40 2.83 -6.27 14.83
C ARG A 40 3.56 -4.99 14.38
N GLY A 41 3.72 -4.04 15.31
CA GLY A 41 4.39 -2.77 15.06
C GLY A 41 3.57 -1.73 14.29
N VAL A 42 2.32 -2.04 13.95
CA VAL A 42 1.44 -1.14 13.20
C VAL A 42 0.38 -0.57 14.13
N ASN A 43 0.21 0.75 14.06
CA ASN A 43 -0.87 1.51 14.69
C ASN A 43 -1.11 1.10 16.17
N MET A 44 -2.27 0.50 16.48
CA MET A 44 -2.67 0.20 17.86
C MET A 44 -1.97 -1.04 18.46
N THR A 45 -1.18 -1.79 17.68
CA THR A 45 -0.50 -3.00 18.17
C THR A 45 0.83 -2.66 18.81
N THR A 46 0.97 -2.98 20.11
CA THR A 46 2.17 -2.68 20.89
C THR A 46 3.18 -3.85 20.93
N PRO A 47 4.49 -3.57 20.99
CA PRO A 47 5.10 -2.24 20.90
C PRO A 47 5.06 -1.71 19.45
N PRO A 48 4.96 -0.39 19.26
CA PRO A 48 4.97 0.21 17.93
C PRO A 48 6.37 0.11 17.30
N LEU A 49 6.42 0.08 15.97
CA LEU A 49 7.68 0.20 15.23
C LEU A 49 7.85 1.66 14.81
N GLU A 50 8.54 2.44 15.65
CA GLU A 50 8.76 3.87 15.42
C GLU A 50 10.20 4.13 14.98
N CYS A 51 10.37 4.70 13.79
CA CYS A 51 11.65 5.18 13.28
C CYS A 51 11.91 6.65 13.63
N TYR A 52 10.84 7.43 13.82
CA TYR A 52 10.91 8.87 14.04
C TYR A 52 10.63 9.22 15.50
N PRO A 53 11.29 10.25 16.06
CA PRO A 53 11.05 10.69 17.44
C PRO A 53 9.64 11.23 17.67
N THR A 54 9.01 11.78 16.62
CA THR A 54 7.67 12.35 16.67
C THR A 54 6.90 12.08 15.38
N GLU A 55 5.57 12.06 15.45
CA GLU A 55 4.68 12.00 14.27
C GLU A 55 4.92 13.17 13.29
N TYR A 56 5.33 14.33 13.80
CA TYR A 56 5.68 15.47 12.96
C TYR A 56 6.93 15.20 12.13
N ASP A 57 7.96 14.57 12.72
CA ASP A 57 9.19 14.22 12.02
C ASP A 57 8.92 13.15 10.95
N GLU A 58 8.05 12.17 11.26
CA GLU A 58 7.58 11.17 10.29
C GLU A 58 6.84 11.85 9.12
N TYR A 59 5.84 12.68 9.43
CA TYR A 59 5.07 13.41 8.41
C TYR A 59 5.96 14.28 7.52
N MET A 60 6.90 15.01 8.12
CA MET A 60 7.83 15.85 7.36
C MET A 60 8.78 15.00 6.49
N SER A 61 9.20 13.83 6.97
CA SER A 61 10.00 12.90 6.18
C SER A 61 9.21 12.32 5.00
N GLU A 62 7.96 11.89 5.22
CA GLU A 62 7.08 11.40 4.15
C GLU A 62 6.78 12.51 3.13
N LEU A 63 6.50 13.72 3.60
CA LEU A 63 6.29 14.89 2.75
C LEU A 63 7.53 15.12 1.87
N LEU A 64 8.72 15.21 2.45
CA LEU A 64 9.96 15.42 1.68
C LEU A 64 10.22 14.27 0.67
N SER A 65 9.96 13.03 1.05
CA SER A 65 10.07 11.85 0.17
C SER A 65 9.05 11.83 -0.97
N SER A 66 7.86 12.40 -0.78
CA SER A 66 6.86 12.53 -1.85
C SER A 66 7.20 13.62 -2.89
N HIS A 67 8.18 14.49 -2.59
CA HIS A 67 8.66 15.56 -3.49
C HIS A 67 9.90 15.18 -4.30
N VAL A 68 10.22 13.88 -4.42
CA VAL A 68 11.31 13.38 -5.27
C VAL A 68 11.12 13.87 -6.71
N GLY A 69 11.97 14.82 -7.13
CA GLY A 69 11.90 15.52 -8.42
C GLY A 69 12.09 17.04 -8.34
N LEU A 70 11.81 17.65 -7.19
CA LEU A 70 12.28 19.01 -6.86
C LEU A 70 13.76 18.95 -6.41
N PRO A 71 14.52 20.06 -6.36
CA PRO A 71 15.95 20.06 -5.99
C PRO A 71 16.21 19.76 -4.50
N PHE A 72 15.40 18.90 -3.89
CA PHE A 72 15.72 18.30 -2.61
C PHE A 72 16.67 17.13 -2.83
N GLN A 73 17.76 17.10 -2.05
CA GLN A 73 18.61 15.93 -1.94
C GLN A 73 17.73 14.77 -1.48
N ALA A 74 17.41 13.85 -2.39
CA ALA A 74 16.89 12.56 -2.02
C ALA A 74 17.98 11.89 -1.17
N ARG A 75 17.88 12.02 0.16
CA ARG A 75 18.32 10.93 1.03
C ARG A 75 17.47 9.77 0.56
N GLY A 76 18.10 8.78 -0.08
CA GLY A 76 17.41 7.53 -0.37
C GLY A 76 16.75 7.03 0.92
N GLU A 77 15.69 6.25 0.79
CA GLU A 77 14.89 5.64 1.86
C GLU A 77 15.70 4.74 2.84
N GLY A 78 17.02 4.82 2.83
CA GLY A 78 17.84 4.37 3.93
C GLY A 78 17.69 5.38 5.06
N GLY A 79 16.89 5.01 6.06
CA GLY A 79 16.91 5.66 7.36
C GLY A 79 18.32 5.95 7.84
N ASP A 80 18.45 6.88 8.79
CA ASP A 80 19.78 7.15 9.36
C ASP A 80 20.38 5.88 10.00
N ASP A 81 21.68 5.89 10.30
CA ASP A 81 22.37 4.72 10.84
C ASP A 81 21.71 4.17 12.13
N ALA A 82 20.99 5.02 12.88
CA ALA A 82 20.25 4.61 14.07
C ALA A 82 18.94 3.89 13.70
N GLU A 83 18.21 4.37 12.70
CA GLU A 83 17.03 3.71 12.14
C GLU A 83 17.38 2.34 11.54
N LEU A 84 18.45 2.27 10.75
CA LEU A 84 18.96 1.00 10.22
C LEU A 84 19.44 0.05 11.32
N ALA A 85 19.98 0.57 12.43
CA ALA A 85 20.37 -0.24 13.58
C ALA A 85 19.15 -0.74 14.39
N LEU A 86 18.09 0.05 14.52
CA LEU A 86 16.82 -0.37 15.10
C LEU A 86 16.20 -1.48 14.25
N LEU A 87 16.06 -1.23 12.94
CA LEU A 87 15.56 -2.21 11.98
C LEU A 87 16.37 -3.51 12.05
N LYS A 88 17.72 -3.47 12.07
CA LYS A 88 18.52 -4.69 12.23
C LYS A 88 18.26 -5.46 13.52
N LYS A 89 17.93 -4.78 14.62
CA LYS A 89 17.63 -5.42 15.91
C LYS A 89 16.24 -6.06 15.94
N VAL A 90 15.27 -5.44 15.28
CA VAL A 90 13.86 -5.85 15.39
C VAL A 90 13.34 -6.58 14.15
N ASP A 91 13.96 -6.40 12.98
CA ASP A 91 13.54 -6.93 11.68
C ASP A 91 13.20 -8.42 11.74
N ALA A 92 13.97 -9.21 12.49
CA ALA A 92 13.72 -10.64 12.67
C ALA A 92 12.29 -10.96 13.14
N TYR A 93 11.63 -10.05 13.87
CA TYR A 93 10.30 -10.25 14.43
C TYR A 93 9.18 -9.58 13.64
N TYR A 94 9.42 -8.57 12.81
CA TYR A 94 8.34 -7.81 12.13
C TYR A 94 8.04 -8.29 10.71
N ARG A 95 8.65 -9.40 10.27
CA ARG A 95 8.45 -9.95 8.91
C ARG A 95 7.04 -10.52 8.69
N SER A 96 6.60 -10.52 7.42
CA SER A 96 5.33 -11.11 6.95
C SER A 96 5.09 -12.53 7.47
N ALA A 97 6.13 -13.37 7.54
CA ALA A 97 6.02 -14.74 8.04
C ALA A 97 5.57 -14.80 9.50
N PHE A 98 5.91 -13.80 10.33
CA PHE A 98 5.46 -13.75 11.71
C PHE A 98 4.05 -13.16 11.83
N VAL A 99 3.72 -12.14 11.02
CA VAL A 99 2.32 -11.66 10.88
C VAL A 99 1.39 -12.82 10.51
N VAL A 100 1.82 -13.69 9.61
CA VAL A 100 1.07 -14.88 9.19
C VAL A 100 0.93 -15.92 10.32
N ARG A 101 1.90 -16.02 11.23
CA ARG A 101 1.74 -16.83 12.45
C ARG A 101 0.73 -16.20 13.41
N ASP A 102 0.69 -14.87 13.50
CA ASP A 102 -0.31 -14.16 14.30
C ASP A 102 -1.72 -14.41 13.74
N MET A 103 -1.89 -14.49 12.42
CA MET A 103 -3.17 -14.85 11.81
C MET A 103 -3.68 -16.22 12.28
N VAL A 104 -2.80 -17.21 12.43
CA VAL A 104 -3.16 -18.51 13.02
C VAL A 104 -3.58 -18.36 14.47
N ARG A 105 -2.85 -17.56 15.27
CA ARG A 105 -3.23 -17.29 16.67
C ARG A 105 -4.57 -16.58 16.79
N ILE A 106 -4.89 -15.68 15.87
CA ILE A 106 -6.18 -15.01 15.83
C ILE A 106 -7.28 -16.02 15.49
N LEU A 107 -7.08 -16.90 14.50
CA LEU A 107 -8.03 -17.97 14.17
C LEU A 107 -8.32 -18.88 15.37
N GLU A 108 -7.28 -19.31 16.08
CA GLU A 108 -7.38 -20.09 17.32
C GLU A 108 -8.19 -19.34 18.38
N ALA A 109 -7.85 -18.07 18.63
CA ALA A 109 -8.47 -17.26 19.67
C ALA A 109 -9.97 -16.99 19.44
N ILE A 110 -10.40 -16.89 18.19
CA ILE A 110 -11.81 -16.67 17.83
C ILE A 110 -12.59 -17.96 17.54
N GLY A 111 -11.95 -19.12 17.68
CA GLY A 111 -12.58 -20.43 17.44
C GLY A 111 -12.84 -20.77 15.97
N GLU A 112 -12.09 -20.19 15.04
CA GLU A 112 -12.21 -20.43 13.59
C GLU A 112 -11.08 -21.36 13.06
N ASP A 113 -10.29 -21.95 13.94
CA ASP A 113 -9.12 -22.78 13.56
C ASP A 113 -9.51 -24.03 12.74
N GLU A 114 -10.59 -24.72 13.14
CA GLU A 114 -11.09 -25.90 12.41
C GLU A 114 -11.66 -25.54 11.03
N ARG A 115 -12.27 -24.35 10.92
CA ARG A 115 -12.81 -23.89 9.64
C ARG A 115 -11.70 -23.46 8.70
N GLY A 116 -10.65 -22.85 9.25
CA GLY A 116 -9.57 -22.23 8.52
C GLY A 116 -9.87 -20.81 8.04
N LEU A 117 -8.83 -20.19 7.48
CA LEU A 117 -8.80 -18.81 7.05
C LEU A 117 -9.74 -18.54 5.88
N GLN A 118 -10.71 -17.64 6.10
CA GLN A 118 -11.40 -16.91 5.04
C GLN A 118 -10.81 -15.50 4.96
N TYR A 119 -10.15 -15.16 3.86
CA TYR A 119 -9.34 -13.97 3.76
C TYR A 119 -9.53 -13.22 2.45
N TRP A 120 -9.58 -11.89 2.53
CA TRP A 120 -9.49 -10.98 1.40
C TRP A 120 -8.37 -9.96 1.67
N GLY A 121 -7.22 -10.17 1.03
CA GLY A 121 -6.05 -9.30 1.15
C GLY A 121 -5.92 -8.33 -0.01
N PHE A 122 -5.58 -7.08 0.28
CA PHE A 122 -5.38 -6.03 -0.70
C PHE A 122 -3.91 -5.57 -0.72
N SER A 123 -3.35 -5.28 -1.89
CA SER A 123 -1.98 -4.73 -2.01
C SER A 123 -0.95 -5.60 -1.25
N TYR A 124 -0.17 -5.07 -0.30
CA TYR A 124 0.70 -5.88 0.57
C TYR A 124 -0.03 -7.01 1.32
N GLY A 125 -1.32 -6.88 1.61
CA GLY A 125 -2.15 -7.96 2.13
C GLY A 125 -2.16 -9.20 1.20
N THR A 126 -1.91 -9.05 -0.10
CA THR A 126 -1.75 -10.20 -0.99
C THR A 126 -0.48 -11.00 -0.69
N ILE A 127 0.58 -10.34 -0.22
CA ILE A 127 1.79 -11.00 0.27
C ILE A 127 1.47 -11.82 1.52
N LEU A 128 0.67 -11.29 2.45
CA LEU A 128 0.24 -12.02 3.64
C LEU A 128 -0.60 -13.24 3.28
N GLY A 129 -1.58 -13.09 2.38
CA GLY A 129 -2.42 -14.21 1.93
C GLY A 129 -1.63 -15.30 1.19
N ALA A 130 -0.69 -14.91 0.32
CA ALA A 130 0.20 -15.86 -0.36
C ALA A 130 1.13 -16.57 0.62
N THR A 131 1.73 -15.83 1.56
CA THR A 131 2.61 -16.37 2.59
C THR A 131 1.87 -17.32 3.53
N PHE A 132 0.64 -16.96 3.94
CA PHE A 132 -0.22 -17.83 4.75
C PHE A 132 -0.53 -19.14 4.01
N SER A 133 -0.93 -19.04 2.73
CA SER A 133 -1.26 -20.22 1.92
C SER A 133 -0.06 -21.16 1.73
N ALA A 134 1.15 -20.61 1.66
CA ALA A 134 2.38 -21.40 1.57
C ALA A 134 2.80 -22.03 2.91
N MET A 135 2.64 -21.31 4.03
CA MET A 135 3.09 -21.77 5.35
C MET A 135 2.08 -22.69 6.05
N PHE A 136 0.78 -22.45 5.84
CA PHE A 136 -0.32 -23.13 6.50
C PHE A 136 -1.41 -23.56 5.50
N PRO A 137 -1.06 -24.35 4.47
CA PRO A 137 -2.01 -24.74 3.42
C PRO A 137 -3.26 -25.43 3.96
N ASP A 138 -3.12 -26.26 5.00
CA ASP A 138 -4.23 -26.99 5.62
C ASP A 138 -5.21 -26.09 6.40
N LYS A 139 -4.79 -24.85 6.71
CA LYS A 139 -5.64 -23.85 7.38
C LYS A 139 -6.25 -22.86 6.39
N VAL A 140 -6.17 -23.09 5.09
CA VAL A 140 -6.81 -22.24 4.08
C VAL A 140 -8.24 -22.72 3.82
N HIS A 141 -9.23 -21.87 4.09
CA HIS A 141 -10.61 -22.12 3.68
C HIS A 141 -10.92 -21.46 2.33
N ARG A 142 -10.79 -20.13 2.26
CA ARG A 142 -11.01 -19.32 1.06
C ARG A 142 -10.11 -18.11 1.09
N VAL A 143 -9.38 -17.86 0.01
CA VAL A 143 -8.46 -16.74 -0.09
C VAL A 143 -8.74 -15.97 -1.38
N LEU A 144 -8.92 -14.66 -1.25
CA LEU A 144 -9.00 -13.70 -2.34
C LEU A 144 -7.85 -12.71 -2.18
N LEU A 145 -7.11 -12.48 -3.26
CA LEU A 145 -5.99 -11.55 -3.32
C LEU A 145 -6.29 -10.51 -4.39
N ASP A 146 -6.33 -9.23 -4.01
CA ASP A 146 -6.77 -8.12 -4.87
C ASP A 146 -5.67 -7.04 -4.92
N GLY A 147 -5.28 -6.61 -6.13
CA GLY A 147 -4.05 -5.83 -6.33
C GLY A 147 -2.79 -6.64 -6.00
N VAL A 148 -2.63 -7.78 -6.68
CA VAL A 148 -1.64 -8.81 -6.36
C VAL A 148 -0.20 -8.34 -6.53
N SER A 149 0.50 -8.21 -5.41
CA SER A 149 1.95 -8.00 -5.35
C SER A 149 2.73 -9.31 -5.55
N SER A 150 3.86 -9.24 -6.23
CA SER A 150 4.72 -10.39 -6.50
C SER A 150 5.41 -10.91 -5.23
N ALA A 151 4.88 -11.99 -4.63
CA ALA A 151 5.47 -12.64 -3.46
C ALA A 151 6.89 -13.20 -3.73
N ARG A 152 7.17 -13.58 -4.99
CA ARG A 152 8.52 -14.01 -5.40
C ARG A 152 9.49 -12.84 -5.30
N LEU A 153 9.22 -11.73 -6.00
CA LEU A 153 10.12 -10.58 -5.99
C LEU A 153 10.26 -9.99 -4.58
N TYR A 154 9.17 -9.91 -3.83
CA TYR A 154 9.19 -9.46 -2.43
C TYR A 154 10.21 -10.21 -1.55
N THR A 155 10.47 -11.49 -1.86
CA THR A 155 11.38 -12.33 -1.07
C THR A 155 12.77 -12.49 -1.70
N THR A 156 12.91 -12.29 -3.02
CA THR A 156 14.17 -12.52 -3.73
C THR A 156 14.88 -11.25 -4.18
N ASP A 157 14.15 -10.18 -4.47
CA ASP A 157 14.68 -8.93 -5.01
C ASP A 157 13.73 -7.75 -4.68
N MET A 158 14.02 -7.06 -3.58
CA MET A 158 13.19 -5.94 -3.09
C MET A 158 13.17 -4.75 -4.07
N PHE A 159 14.27 -4.51 -4.78
CA PHE A 159 14.34 -3.39 -5.73
C PHE A 159 13.52 -3.68 -6.98
N ASP A 160 13.58 -4.90 -7.50
CA ASP A 160 12.73 -5.32 -8.61
C ASP A 160 11.26 -5.42 -8.20
N TRP A 161 10.97 -5.82 -6.95
CA TRP A 161 9.62 -5.78 -6.40
C TRP A 161 9.03 -4.36 -6.47
N GLY A 162 9.76 -3.36 -5.96
CA GLY A 162 9.34 -1.95 -6.03
C GLY A 162 9.15 -1.47 -7.48
N ARG A 163 10.08 -1.81 -8.39
CA ARG A 163 9.95 -1.46 -9.82
C ARG A 163 8.75 -2.11 -10.49
N SER A 164 8.49 -3.39 -10.21
CA SER A 164 7.38 -4.14 -10.82
C SER A 164 6.01 -3.55 -10.50
N GLY A 165 5.86 -2.89 -9.34
CA GLY A 165 4.64 -2.16 -8.98
C GLY A 165 4.36 -0.95 -9.88
N MET A 166 5.35 -0.48 -10.64
CA MET A 166 5.27 0.71 -11.50
C MET A 166 5.19 0.40 -13.00
N ASP A 167 5.22 -0.89 -13.40
CA ASP A 167 5.26 -1.31 -14.81
C ASP A 167 4.11 -0.71 -15.65
N ASP A 168 2.94 -0.53 -15.03
CA ASP A 168 1.73 -0.02 -15.67
C ASP A 168 1.42 1.46 -15.38
N THR A 169 2.24 2.15 -14.57
CA THR A 169 2.01 3.57 -14.21
C THR A 169 1.88 4.45 -15.45
N ASN A 170 2.73 4.23 -16.45
CA ASN A 170 2.66 4.97 -17.72
C ASN A 170 1.38 4.66 -18.53
N LYS A 171 0.85 3.43 -18.43
CA LYS A 171 -0.41 3.06 -19.10
C LYS A 171 -1.59 3.76 -18.43
N VAL A 172 -1.61 3.80 -17.10
CA VAL A 172 -2.64 4.52 -16.32
C VAL A 172 -2.60 6.01 -16.66
N TRP A 173 -1.40 6.61 -16.69
CA TRP A 173 -1.25 8.02 -17.04
C TRP A 173 -1.74 8.34 -18.46
N THR A 174 -1.37 7.52 -19.45
CA THR A 174 -1.88 7.64 -20.82
C THR A 174 -3.40 7.46 -20.90
N GLY A 175 -3.95 6.51 -20.15
CA GLY A 175 -5.40 6.27 -20.08
C GLY A 175 -6.15 7.45 -19.47
N PHE A 176 -5.61 8.06 -18.42
CA PHE A 176 -6.15 9.28 -17.81
C PHE A 176 -6.15 10.45 -18.80
N LEU A 177 -5.02 10.74 -19.43
CA LEU A 177 -4.91 11.85 -20.39
C LEU A 177 -5.81 11.64 -21.62
N SER A 178 -5.90 10.40 -22.11
CA SER A 178 -6.85 10.04 -23.18
C SER A 178 -8.30 10.28 -22.77
N SER A 179 -8.66 9.93 -21.53
CA SER A 179 -10.01 10.13 -21.01
C SER A 179 -10.31 11.61 -20.79
N CYS A 180 -9.33 12.37 -20.31
CA CYS A 180 -9.42 13.82 -20.16
C CYS A 180 -9.65 14.53 -21.50
N ALA A 181 -8.87 14.18 -22.54
CA ALA A 181 -9.07 14.72 -23.89
C ALA A 181 -10.48 14.43 -24.43
N LYS A 182 -10.97 13.20 -24.27
CA LYS A 182 -12.34 12.81 -24.67
C LYS A 182 -13.43 13.54 -23.88
N ALA A 183 -13.18 13.84 -22.61
CA ALA A 183 -14.14 14.52 -21.75
C ALA A 183 -14.35 15.99 -22.16
N GLY A 184 -13.32 16.62 -22.71
CA GLY A 184 -13.32 18.02 -23.15
C GLY A 184 -13.14 19.02 -22.00
N PRO A 185 -12.97 20.33 -22.32
CA PRO A 185 -12.66 21.37 -21.33
C PRO A 185 -13.74 21.57 -20.26
N ASP A 186 -15.00 21.23 -20.55
CA ASP A 186 -16.11 21.36 -19.60
C ASP A 186 -16.05 20.33 -18.46
N ARG A 187 -15.29 19.23 -18.65
CA ARG A 187 -15.21 18.11 -17.70
C ARG A 187 -13.80 17.74 -17.27
N CYS A 188 -12.78 18.23 -17.98
CA CYS A 188 -11.39 18.07 -17.59
C CYS A 188 -10.63 19.39 -17.71
N THR A 189 -10.19 19.93 -16.58
CA THR A 189 -9.45 21.20 -16.50
C THR A 189 -8.12 21.21 -17.29
N LEU A 190 -7.54 20.03 -17.52
CA LEU A 190 -6.30 19.89 -18.30
C LEU A 190 -6.53 19.97 -19.82
N ALA A 191 -7.76 19.71 -20.28
CA ALA A 191 -8.11 19.75 -21.69
C ALA A 191 -8.44 21.19 -22.14
N LYS A 192 -7.96 21.58 -23.32
CA LYS A 192 -8.26 22.87 -23.97
C LYS A 192 -8.70 22.65 -25.42
N GLY A 193 -9.88 23.16 -25.78
CA GLY A 193 -10.39 23.05 -27.15
C GLY A 193 -10.44 21.59 -27.63
N ASN A 194 -9.83 21.31 -28.77
CA ASN A 194 -9.75 19.97 -29.37
C ASN A 194 -8.43 19.24 -29.03
N ASP A 195 -7.99 19.37 -27.78
CA ASP A 195 -6.79 18.72 -27.30
C ASP A 195 -6.81 17.19 -27.49
N THR A 196 -5.64 16.62 -27.73
CA THR A 196 -5.39 15.18 -27.76
C THR A 196 -4.65 14.75 -26.50
N GLU A 197 -4.59 13.44 -26.24
CA GLU A 197 -3.75 12.90 -25.16
C GLU A 197 -2.32 13.45 -25.22
N SER A 198 -1.71 13.45 -26.41
CA SER A 198 -0.35 13.94 -26.61
C SER A 198 -0.20 15.45 -26.37
N SER A 199 -1.17 16.29 -26.78
CA SER A 199 -1.07 17.73 -26.54
C SER A 199 -1.24 18.10 -25.06
N ILE A 200 -2.09 17.37 -24.33
CA ILE A 200 -2.22 17.52 -22.88
C ILE A 200 -0.95 17.04 -22.18
N ARG A 201 -0.43 15.86 -22.55
CA ARG A 201 0.82 15.31 -22.04
C ARG A 201 1.98 16.31 -22.18
N GLN A 202 2.22 16.79 -23.39
CA GLN A 202 3.32 17.73 -23.65
C GLN A 202 3.19 19.02 -22.82
N ARG A 203 1.96 19.50 -22.62
CA ARG A 203 1.69 20.68 -21.80
C ARG A 203 1.95 20.43 -20.32
N PHE A 204 1.54 19.27 -19.82
CA PHE A 204 1.76 18.84 -18.44
C PHE A 204 3.25 18.62 -18.17
N ASP A 205 3.94 17.88 -19.04
CA ASP A 205 5.38 17.61 -18.89
C ASP A 205 6.17 18.93 -18.91
N LYS A 206 5.86 19.85 -19.84
CA LYS A 206 6.46 21.19 -19.86
C LYS A 206 6.20 21.99 -18.58
N MET A 207 5.02 21.84 -17.97
CA MET A 207 4.71 22.48 -16.70
C MET A 207 5.57 21.88 -15.59
N VAL A 208 5.64 20.54 -15.48
CA VAL A 208 6.48 19.85 -14.48
C VAL A 208 7.94 20.23 -14.64
N ASP A 209 8.47 20.22 -15.86
CA ASP A 209 9.85 20.62 -16.15
C ASP A 209 10.13 22.08 -15.71
N SER A 210 9.15 22.98 -15.91
CA SER A 210 9.31 24.38 -15.48
C SER A 210 9.39 24.55 -13.97
N LEU A 211 8.85 23.60 -13.18
CA LEU A 211 8.91 23.65 -11.72
C LEU A 211 10.33 23.39 -11.16
N ILE A 212 11.22 22.82 -11.98
CA ILE A 212 12.64 22.64 -11.61
C ILE A 212 13.32 24.00 -11.49
N GLU A 213 13.04 24.92 -12.41
CA GLU A 213 13.63 26.26 -12.44
C GLU A 213 12.81 27.28 -11.66
N GLN A 214 11.48 27.13 -11.67
CA GLN A 214 10.52 28.06 -11.07
C GLN A 214 9.51 27.32 -10.19
N PRO A 215 9.94 26.82 -9.01
CA PRO A 215 9.06 26.11 -8.10
C PRO A 215 7.89 26.99 -7.64
N VAL A 216 6.72 26.39 -7.48
CA VAL A 216 5.55 27.08 -6.90
C VAL A 216 5.87 27.41 -5.44
N ARG A 217 5.69 28.67 -5.05
CA ARG A 217 5.72 29.04 -3.64
C ARG A 217 4.44 28.54 -2.99
N ILE A 218 4.58 27.58 -2.08
CA ILE A 218 3.50 27.06 -1.24
C ILE A 218 3.41 27.93 0.02
#